data_AF-A0A373DU51-F1
#
_entry.id   AF-A0A373DU51-F1
#
_cell.length_a   1.000
_cell.length_b   1.000
_cell.length_c   1.000
_cell.angle_alpha   90.00
_cell.angle_beta   90.00
_cell.angle_gamma   90.00
#
_symmetry.space_group_name_H-M   'P 1'
#
loop_
_entity.id
_entity.type
_entity.pdbx_description
1 polymer ?
#
loop_
_entity_poly.entity_id
_entity_poly.type
_entity_poly.pdbx_seq_one_letter_code
_entity_poly.pdbx_strand_id
1 'polypeptide(L)'
;METPAWSTNQLKRLGYWIRDGGDPTGDFPSYSEVELWYSELAMEVQRKLSSYDWRKLLGHRKLEVSARAKTVDTLRDKLRRDRSTPLSSVQDIAGVRFEAEMTLSQQTAVAAEIARMYGQESEHAIHDLRSSPHSGYRAVHVWLRLPARVEVQVRTRSQGVWANAYESLADLVGRNIRL
;
A
#
# COMPACT_ATOMS: atom_id res chain seq x y z
N MET A 1 11.96 13.99 1.15
CA MET A 1 10.73 13.67 1.88
C MET A 1 10.77 14.35 3.23
N GLU A 2 9.74 15.14 3.52
CA GLU A 2 9.57 15.71 4.86
C GLU A 2 9.17 14.63 5.86
N THR A 3 9.50 14.86 7.13
CA THR A 3 9.09 14.00 8.25
C THR A 3 7.70 14.40 8.74
N PRO A 4 6.89 13.47 9.27
CA PRO A 4 5.59 13.82 9.83
C PRO A 4 5.74 14.73 11.06
N ALA A 5 4.75 15.61 11.29
CA ALA A 5 4.73 16.52 12.44
C ALA A 5 4.39 15.83 13.78
N TRP A 6 4.15 14.51 13.76
CA TRP A 6 3.81 13.71 14.93
C TRP A 6 4.82 12.59 15.19
N SER A 7 4.93 12.21 16.45
CA SER A 7 5.68 11.05 16.90
C SER A 7 4.95 9.73 16.64
N THR A 8 5.69 8.63 16.64
CA THR A 8 5.15 7.27 16.60
C THR A 8 4.16 7.00 17.75
N ASN A 9 4.38 7.60 18.92
CA ASN A 9 3.49 7.45 20.08
C ASN A 9 2.17 8.19 19.88
N GLN A 10 2.19 9.41 19.33
CA GLN A 10 0.99 10.14 18.94
C GLN A 10 0.18 9.36 17.90
N LEU A 11 0.85 8.79 16.88
CA LEU A 11 0.18 7.96 15.87
C LEU A 11 -0.42 6.67 16.48
N LYS A 12 0.25 6.06 17.46
CA LYS A 12 -0.27 4.88 18.19
C LYS A 12 -1.53 5.23 18.99
N ARG A 13 -1.55 6.38 19.67
CA ARG A 13 -2.73 6.88 20.40
C ARG A 13 -3.89 7.18 19.46
N LEU A 14 -3.62 7.82 18.33
CA LEU A 14 -4.62 8.03 17.27
C LEU A 14 -5.22 6.69 16.82
N GLY A 15 -4.39 5.66 16.62
CA GLY A 15 -4.85 4.32 16.28
C GLY A 15 -5.82 3.72 17.30
N TYR A 16 -5.55 3.90 18.61
CA TYR A 16 -6.48 3.47 19.66
C TYR A 16 -7.81 4.24 19.63
N TRP A 17 -7.74 5.56 19.45
CA TRP A 17 -8.93 6.39 19.32
C TRP A 17 -9.78 6.03 18.10
N ILE A 18 -9.17 5.82 16.92
CA ILE A 18 -9.88 5.38 15.71
C ILE A 18 -10.61 4.05 15.93
N ARG A 19 -9.96 3.12 16.65
CA ARG A 19 -10.45 1.76 16.90
C ARG A 19 -11.62 1.73 17.88
N ASP A 20 -11.42 2.30 19.06
CA ASP A 20 -12.31 2.14 20.23
C ASP A 20 -13.20 3.38 20.49
N GLY A 21 -12.93 4.51 19.85
CA GLY A 21 -13.53 5.80 20.20
C GLY A 21 -12.94 6.38 21.50
N GLY A 22 -13.50 7.49 21.98
CA GLY A 22 -13.08 8.13 23.22
C GLY A 22 -12.94 9.64 23.09
N ASP A 23 -12.49 10.29 24.16
CA ASP A 23 -12.33 11.73 24.22
C ASP A 23 -11.27 12.22 23.20
N PRO A 24 -11.63 13.12 22.26
CA PRO A 24 -10.71 13.66 21.26
C PRO A 24 -9.66 14.63 21.84
N THR A 25 -9.69 14.96 23.14
CA THR A 25 -8.75 15.90 23.78
C THR A 25 -7.32 15.35 24.02
N GLY A 26 -6.99 14.19 23.44
CA GLY A 26 -5.65 13.62 23.58
C GLY A 26 -4.61 14.31 22.69
N ASP A 27 -3.36 14.35 23.16
CA ASP A 27 -2.20 14.75 22.37
C ASP A 27 -1.88 13.69 21.28
N PHE A 28 -2.54 13.85 20.12
CA PHE A 28 -2.33 13.14 18.87
C PHE A 28 -2.87 13.98 17.69
N PRO A 29 -2.35 13.81 16.45
CA PRO A 29 -2.82 14.57 15.29
C PRO A 29 -4.25 14.19 14.92
N SER A 30 -4.94 15.08 14.18
CA SER A 30 -6.20 14.69 13.56
C SER A 30 -5.96 13.63 12.48
N TYR A 31 -6.94 12.74 12.26
CA TYR A 31 -6.79 11.75 11.19
C TYR A 31 -6.70 12.40 9.80
N SER A 32 -7.39 13.52 9.56
CA SER A 32 -7.31 14.25 8.29
C SER A 32 -5.89 14.73 7.98
N GLU A 33 -5.16 15.22 8.99
CA GLU A 33 -3.75 15.60 8.82
C GLU A 33 -2.87 14.38 8.50
N VAL A 34 -3.12 13.25 9.18
CA VAL A 34 -2.41 11.98 8.91
C VAL A 34 -2.71 11.49 7.49
N GLU A 35 -3.97 11.44 7.09
CA GLU A 35 -4.40 10.98 5.77
C GLU A 35 -3.81 11.85 4.65
N LEU A 36 -3.82 13.18 4.82
CA LEU A 36 -3.24 14.12 3.85
C LEU A 36 -1.74 13.85 3.68
N TRP A 37 -0.99 13.80 4.76
CA TRP A 37 0.46 13.59 4.72
C TRP A 37 0.84 12.23 4.12
N TYR A 38 0.14 11.14 4.49
CA TYR A 38 0.38 9.82 3.91
C TYR A 38 0.00 9.78 2.41
N SER A 39 -1.03 10.52 2.00
CA SER A 39 -1.41 10.68 0.60
C SER A 39 -0.32 11.41 -0.19
N GLU A 40 0.23 12.49 0.35
CA GLU A 40 1.34 13.24 -0.24
C GLU A 40 2.60 12.38 -0.39
N LEU A 41 2.93 11.59 0.64
CA LEU A 41 4.03 10.63 0.58
C LEU A 41 3.81 9.58 -0.52
N ALA A 42 2.61 9.01 -0.62
CA ALA A 42 2.27 8.05 -1.68
C ALA A 42 2.34 8.71 -3.07
N MET A 43 1.90 9.96 -3.20
CA MET A 43 2.00 10.74 -4.44
C MET A 43 3.46 11.04 -4.82
N GLU A 44 4.35 11.31 -3.86
CA GLU A 44 5.78 11.47 -4.13
C GLU A 44 6.40 10.19 -4.70
N VAL A 45 6.09 9.05 -4.09
CA VAL A 45 6.53 7.74 -4.58
C VAL A 45 5.95 7.47 -5.97
N GLN A 46 4.64 7.68 -6.17
CA GLN A 46 3.98 7.51 -7.46
C GLN A 46 4.62 8.38 -8.56
N ARG A 47 4.91 9.66 -8.28
CA ARG A 47 5.55 10.58 -9.23
C ARG A 47 6.93 10.09 -9.62
N LYS A 48 7.75 9.68 -8.65
CA LYS A 48 9.11 9.16 -8.90
C LYS A 48 9.08 7.88 -9.73
N LEU A 49 8.17 6.96 -9.43
CA LEU A 49 8.02 5.72 -10.20
C LEU A 49 7.50 5.97 -11.61
N SER A 50 6.62 6.97 -11.80
CA SER A 50 6.06 7.32 -13.12
C SER A 50 7.07 8.02 -14.02
N SER A 51 8.00 8.80 -13.46
CA SER A 51 9.03 9.51 -14.23
C SER A 51 10.28 8.66 -14.49
N TYR A 52 10.40 7.50 -13.84
CA TYR A 52 11.53 6.60 -14.03
C TYR A 52 11.50 5.90 -15.40
N ASP A 53 12.67 5.72 -16.00
CA ASP A 53 12.79 5.03 -17.28
C ASP A 53 12.81 3.51 -17.11
N TRP A 54 11.64 2.90 -17.26
CA TRP A 54 11.46 1.45 -17.18
C TRP A 54 11.80 0.68 -18.45
N ARG A 55 12.25 1.34 -19.53
CA ARG A 55 12.43 0.68 -20.85
C ARG A 55 13.37 -0.51 -20.80
N LYS A 56 14.40 -0.46 -19.94
CA LYS A 56 15.34 -1.58 -19.75
C LYS A 56 14.66 -2.86 -19.26
N LEU A 57 13.62 -2.74 -18.42
CA LEU A 57 12.93 -3.87 -17.81
C LEU A 57 11.63 -4.23 -18.54
N LEU A 58 10.91 -3.22 -19.03
CA LEU A 58 9.55 -3.36 -19.57
C LEU A 58 9.42 -3.06 -21.07
N GLY A 59 10.48 -2.56 -21.72
CA GLY A 59 10.40 -2.05 -23.09
C GLY A 59 9.48 -0.84 -23.21
N HIS A 60 8.72 -0.76 -24.30
CA HIS A 60 7.78 0.34 -24.58
C HIS A 60 6.34 0.08 -24.09
N ARG A 61 6.15 -0.89 -23.20
CA ARG A 61 4.81 -1.29 -22.74
C ARG A 61 4.18 -0.21 -21.86
N LYS A 62 2.84 -0.12 -21.91
CA LYS A 62 2.09 0.86 -21.12
C LYS A 62 2.22 0.58 -19.62
N LEU A 63 2.79 1.55 -18.91
CA LEU A 63 2.89 1.59 -17.46
C LEU A 63 1.76 2.46 -16.88
N GLU A 64 1.14 1.98 -15.81
CA GLU A 64 0.18 2.72 -15.00
C GLU A 64 0.64 2.69 -13.54
N VAL A 65 0.85 3.87 -12.95
CA VAL A 65 1.22 3.99 -11.54
C VAL A 65 0.24 4.93 -10.85
N SER A 66 -0.39 4.47 -9.78
CA SER A 66 -1.40 5.24 -9.02
C SER A 66 -1.11 5.22 -7.54
N ALA A 67 -1.28 6.36 -6.86
CA ALA A 67 -1.29 6.43 -5.41
C ALA A 67 -2.70 6.09 -4.89
N ARG A 68 -2.78 5.41 -3.76
CA ARG A 68 -4.03 5.11 -3.05
C ARG A 68 -3.79 5.26 -1.55
N ALA A 69 -4.56 6.14 -0.92
CA ALA A 69 -4.67 6.20 0.52
C ALA A 69 -5.76 5.24 1.01
N LYS A 70 -5.57 4.67 2.21
CA LYS A 70 -6.61 3.89 2.88
C LYS A 70 -7.56 4.84 3.61
N THR A 71 -8.86 4.68 3.40
CA THR A 71 -9.87 5.51 4.09
C THR A 71 -9.92 5.21 5.58
N VAL A 72 -10.37 6.19 6.39
CA VAL A 72 -10.58 6.06 7.85
C VAL A 72 -11.33 4.78 8.20
N ASP A 73 -12.43 4.51 7.49
CA ASP A 73 -13.34 3.41 7.84
C ASP A 73 -12.69 2.06 7.58
N THR A 74 -11.99 1.92 6.45
CA THR A 74 -11.25 0.69 6.13
C THR A 74 -10.10 0.47 7.11
N LEU A 75 -9.46 1.56 7.56
CA LEU A 75 -8.42 1.50 8.56
C LEU A 75 -8.99 1.11 9.94
N ARG A 76 -10.11 1.69 10.36
CA ARG A 76 -10.80 1.35 11.61
C ARG A 76 -11.15 -0.14 11.64
N ASP A 77 -11.74 -0.65 10.56
CA ASP A 77 -12.06 -2.07 10.44
C ASP A 77 -10.83 -2.95 10.58
N LYS A 78 -9.71 -2.56 9.97
CA LYS A 78 -8.43 -3.27 10.09
C LYS A 78 -7.92 -3.28 11.54
N LEU A 79 -7.91 -2.12 12.21
CA LEU A 79 -7.49 -1.98 13.60
C LEU A 79 -8.40 -2.73 14.59
N ARG A 80 -9.68 -2.91 14.25
CA ARG A 80 -10.62 -3.72 15.03
C ARG A 80 -10.40 -5.21 14.85
N ARG A 81 -10.12 -5.66 13.62
CA ARG A 81 -9.83 -7.07 13.30
C ARG A 81 -8.49 -7.53 13.89
N ASP A 82 -7.46 -6.68 13.79
CA ASP A 82 -6.15 -6.93 14.37
C ASP A 82 -5.82 -5.87 15.43
N ARG A 83 -6.23 -6.15 16.67
CA ARG A 83 -6.03 -5.26 17.82
C ARG A 83 -4.56 -5.17 18.26
N SER A 84 -3.71 -6.08 17.78
CA SER A 84 -2.29 -6.19 18.17
C SER A 84 -1.38 -5.29 17.33
N THR A 85 -1.80 -4.94 16.11
CA THR A 85 -1.03 -4.08 15.21
C THR A 85 -1.32 -2.60 15.49
N PRO A 86 -0.33 -1.80 15.94
CA PRO A 86 -0.50 -0.37 16.10
C PRO A 86 -0.58 0.32 14.73
N LEU A 87 -1.24 1.48 14.66
CA LEU A 87 -1.40 2.26 13.43
C LEU A 87 -0.07 2.54 12.72
N SER A 88 0.98 2.83 13.49
CA SER A 88 2.35 3.06 12.98
C SER A 88 2.97 1.85 12.27
N SER A 89 2.44 0.65 12.48
CA SER A 89 2.91 -0.59 11.84
C SER A 89 2.08 -0.99 10.62
N VAL A 90 0.97 -0.30 10.34
CA VAL A 90 0.13 -0.55 9.16
C VAL A 90 0.90 -0.10 7.90
N GLN A 91 1.20 -1.07 7.03
CA GLN A 91 2.04 -0.86 5.83
C GLN A 91 1.33 -0.08 4.72
N ASP A 92 0.01 -0.21 4.63
CA ASP A 92 -0.80 0.19 3.48
C ASP A 92 -1.61 1.48 3.72
N ILE A 93 -1.18 2.35 4.64
CA ILE A 93 -1.77 3.69 4.76
C ILE A 93 -1.38 4.53 3.55
N ALA A 94 -0.08 4.52 3.19
CA ALA A 94 0.43 5.03 1.93
C ALA A 94 0.64 3.86 0.97
N GLY A 95 -0.28 3.71 0.01
CA GLY A 95 -0.22 2.66 -1.01
C GLY A 95 0.10 3.22 -2.40
N VAL A 96 0.91 2.50 -3.17
CA VAL A 96 1.14 2.77 -4.59
C VAL A 96 0.91 1.47 -5.37
N ARG A 97 0.19 1.55 -6.48
CA ARG A 97 0.04 0.43 -7.43
C ARG A 97 0.90 0.70 -8.63
N PHE A 98 1.69 -0.29 -9.02
CA PHE A 98 2.51 -0.30 -10.22
C PHE A 98 2.01 -1.41 -11.13
N GLU A 99 1.44 -1.05 -12.27
CA GLU A 99 0.81 -2.00 -13.20
C GLU A 99 1.36 -1.86 -14.62
N ALA A 100 1.85 -2.96 -15.17
CA ALA A 100 2.29 -3.02 -16.56
C ALA A 100 2.17 -4.44 -17.13
N GLU A 101 2.33 -4.56 -18.45
CA GLU A 101 2.49 -5.87 -19.08
C GLU A 101 3.90 -6.40 -18.81
N MET A 102 3.97 -7.49 -18.05
CA MET A 102 5.24 -8.06 -17.59
C MET A 102 5.10 -9.56 -17.39
N THR A 103 6.20 -10.29 -17.62
CA THR A 103 6.34 -11.67 -17.14
C THR A 103 6.54 -11.68 -15.63
N LEU A 104 6.41 -12.84 -14.98
CA LEU A 104 6.68 -12.98 -13.55
C LEU A 104 8.14 -12.63 -13.20
N SER A 105 9.09 -12.97 -14.07
CA SER A 105 10.50 -12.60 -13.87
C SER A 105 10.70 -11.09 -14.00
N GLN A 106 10.03 -10.44 -14.95
CA GLN A 106 10.05 -8.97 -15.07
C GLN A 106 9.41 -8.30 -13.85
N GLN A 107 8.32 -8.86 -13.31
CA GLN A 107 7.69 -8.38 -12.08
C GLN A 107 8.66 -8.41 -10.89
N THR A 108 9.41 -9.51 -10.74
CA THR A 108 10.45 -9.62 -9.71
C THR A 108 11.56 -8.58 -9.93
N ALA A 109 12.02 -8.40 -11.17
CA ALA A 109 13.06 -7.43 -11.51
C ALA A 109 12.61 -5.98 -11.25
N VAL A 110 11.35 -5.65 -11.55
CA VAL A 110 10.76 -4.35 -11.23
C VAL A 110 10.73 -4.15 -9.72
N ALA A 111 10.29 -5.13 -8.93
CA ALA A 111 10.26 -5.02 -7.48
C ALA A 111 11.67 -4.78 -6.88
N ALA A 112 12.67 -5.51 -7.37
CA ALA A 112 14.08 -5.33 -6.99
C ALA A 112 14.61 -3.93 -7.36
N GLU A 113 14.26 -3.44 -8.56
CA GLU A 113 14.65 -2.11 -9.00
C GLU A 113 14.00 -1.02 -8.16
N ILE A 114 12.73 -1.19 -7.76
CA ILE A 114 12.05 -0.28 -6.82
C ILE A 114 12.78 -0.25 -5.47
N ALA A 115 13.09 -1.41 -4.88
CA ALA A 115 13.84 -1.46 -3.63
C ALA A 115 15.19 -0.75 -3.75
N ARG A 116 15.93 -1.01 -4.84
CA ARG A 116 17.23 -0.40 -5.15
C ARG A 116 17.15 1.12 -5.28
N MET A 117 16.13 1.66 -5.96
CA MET A 117 15.92 3.11 -6.12
C MET A 117 15.72 3.87 -4.79
N TYR A 118 15.36 3.15 -3.73
CA TYR A 118 15.17 3.67 -2.37
C TYR A 118 16.22 3.15 -1.38
N GLY A 119 17.30 2.53 -1.87
CA GLY A 119 18.39 2.02 -1.03
C GLY A 119 17.93 0.95 -0.02
N GLN A 120 16.89 0.18 -0.36
CA GLN A 120 16.37 -0.88 0.49
C GLN A 120 16.94 -2.23 0.04
N GLU A 121 17.34 -3.06 1.00
CA GLU A 121 17.75 -4.43 0.72
C GLU A 121 16.55 -5.28 0.29
N SER A 122 16.71 -5.97 -0.85
CA SER A 122 15.62 -6.71 -1.49
C SER A 122 15.04 -7.81 -0.59
N GLU A 123 15.88 -8.47 0.22
CA GLU A 123 15.47 -9.53 1.16
C GLU A 123 14.46 -9.04 2.20
N HIS A 124 14.53 -7.78 2.62
CA HIS A 124 13.69 -7.21 3.66
C HIS A 124 12.51 -6.40 3.13
N ALA A 125 12.63 -5.88 1.91
CA ALA A 125 11.64 -5.01 1.30
C ALA A 125 10.67 -5.78 0.39
N ILE A 126 11.06 -6.91 -0.20
CA ILE A 126 10.26 -7.60 -1.21
C ILE A 126 9.48 -8.75 -0.57
N HIS A 127 8.16 -8.72 -0.72
CA HIS A 127 7.25 -9.76 -0.27
C HIS A 127 6.52 -10.35 -1.47
N ASP A 128 6.85 -11.59 -1.82
CA ASP A 128 6.23 -12.31 -2.94
C ASP A 128 4.93 -12.99 -2.49
N LEU A 129 3.79 -12.46 -2.95
CA LEU A 129 2.46 -12.97 -2.63
C LEU A 129 1.86 -13.77 -3.80
N ARG A 130 2.67 -14.21 -4.77
CA ARG A 130 2.17 -14.98 -5.93
C ARG A 130 1.97 -16.46 -5.62
N SER A 131 2.68 -16.99 -4.63
CA SER A 131 2.74 -18.41 -4.28
C SER A 131 1.79 -18.81 -3.13
N SER A 132 1.28 -17.87 -2.34
CA SER A 132 0.33 -18.12 -1.24
C SER A 132 -1.01 -17.42 -1.50
N PRO A 133 -1.87 -17.96 -2.39
CA PRO A 133 -3.11 -17.29 -2.78
C PRO A 133 -4.16 -17.37 -1.67
N HIS A 134 -4.45 -16.25 -1.02
CA HIS A 134 -5.76 -16.05 -0.39
C HIS A 134 -6.65 -15.39 -1.45
N SER A 135 -7.75 -16.05 -1.82
CA SER A 135 -8.78 -15.52 -2.73
C SER A 135 -8.31 -15.14 -4.15
N GLY A 136 -7.28 -15.80 -4.69
CA GLY A 136 -6.80 -15.56 -6.06
C GLY A 136 -5.99 -14.27 -6.25
N TYR A 137 -5.71 -13.54 -5.16
CA TYR A 137 -4.83 -12.38 -5.17
C TYR A 137 -3.39 -12.78 -5.48
N ARG A 138 -2.75 -12.11 -6.45
CA ARG A 138 -1.34 -12.34 -6.82
C ARG A 138 -0.66 -11.02 -7.14
N ALA A 139 0.39 -10.70 -6.39
CA ALA A 139 1.22 -9.52 -6.59
C ALA A 139 2.61 -9.74 -5.95
N VAL A 140 3.55 -8.86 -6.27
CA VAL A 140 4.79 -8.69 -5.47
C VAL A 140 4.68 -7.35 -4.77
N HIS A 141 4.87 -7.33 -3.45
CA HIS A 141 4.84 -6.10 -2.66
C HIS A 141 6.25 -5.65 -2.37
N VAL A 142 6.48 -4.34 -2.43
CA VAL A 142 7.71 -3.70 -1.95
C VAL A 142 7.33 -2.81 -0.77
N TRP A 143 7.81 -3.15 0.41
CA TRP A 143 7.59 -2.40 1.65
C TRP A 143 8.76 -1.43 1.87
N LEU A 144 8.54 -0.18 1.49
CA LEU A 144 9.53 0.89 1.62
C LEU A 144 9.50 1.48 3.02
N ARG A 145 10.69 1.67 3.61
CA ARG A 145 10.89 2.39 4.87
C ARG A 145 11.39 3.80 4.58
N LEU A 146 10.45 4.71 4.38
CA LEU A 146 10.68 6.15 4.19
C LEU A 146 10.43 6.85 5.53
N PRO A 147 10.21 8.18 5.62
CA PRO A 147 9.78 8.80 6.88
C PRO A 147 8.51 8.15 7.48
N ALA A 148 7.73 7.44 6.66
CA ALA A 148 6.78 6.42 7.09
C ALA A 148 6.85 5.18 6.16
N ARG A 149 6.06 4.15 6.50
CA ARG A 149 5.90 2.94 5.67
C ARG A 149 5.09 3.27 4.42
N VAL A 150 5.60 2.84 3.26
CA VAL A 150 4.87 2.89 1.98
C VAL A 150 4.88 1.50 1.35
N GLU A 151 3.70 1.03 0.96
CA GLU A 151 3.55 -0.23 0.24
C GLU A 151 3.43 0.04 -1.27
N VAL A 152 4.34 -0.52 -2.06
CA VAL A 152 4.22 -0.55 -3.52
C VAL A 152 3.81 -1.94 -3.99
N GLN A 153 2.63 -2.04 -4.59
CA GLN A 153 2.10 -3.28 -5.14
C GLN A 153 2.43 -3.37 -6.62
N VAL A 154 3.38 -4.24 -6.96
CA VAL A 154 3.77 -4.51 -8.35
C VAL A 154 2.89 -5.61 -8.90
N ARG A 155 2.12 -5.31 -9.96
CA ARG A 155 1.17 -6.24 -10.58
C ARG A 155 1.36 -6.29 -12.10
N THR A 156 1.12 -7.46 -12.67
CA THR A 156 0.88 -7.57 -14.11
C THR A 156 -0.48 -6.98 -14.46
N ARG A 157 -0.69 -6.51 -15.69
CA ARG A 157 -2.03 -6.08 -16.16
C ARG A 157 -3.09 -7.16 -15.96
N SER A 158 -2.77 -8.42 -16.24
CA SER A 158 -3.70 -9.54 -16.04
C SER A 158 -4.07 -9.72 -14.56
N GLN A 159 -3.13 -9.51 -13.64
CA GLN A 159 -3.40 -9.51 -12.20
C GLN A 159 -4.30 -8.33 -11.79
N GLY A 160 -4.11 -7.15 -12.38
CA GLY A 160 -4.98 -5.99 -12.19
C GLY A 160 -6.42 -6.26 -12.65
N VAL A 161 -6.58 -6.78 -13.88
CA VAL A 161 -7.90 -7.14 -14.43
C VAL A 161 -8.59 -8.22 -13.58
N TRP A 162 -7.86 -9.26 -13.17
CA TRP A 162 -8.41 -10.32 -12.34
C TRP A 162 -8.85 -9.79 -10.97
N ALA A 163 -8.05 -8.93 -10.33
CA ALA A 163 -8.41 -8.33 -9.06
C ALA A 163 -9.68 -7.47 -9.16
N ASN A 164 -9.77 -6.61 -10.18
CA ASN A 164 -10.96 -5.77 -10.39
C ASN A 164 -12.21 -6.60 -10.72
N ALA A 165 -12.06 -7.66 -11.51
CA ALA A 165 -13.16 -8.59 -11.82
C ALA A 165 -13.63 -9.33 -10.56
N TYR A 166 -12.70 -9.76 -9.70
CA TYR A 166 -13.03 -10.41 -8.44
C TYR A 166 -13.70 -9.45 -7.46
N GLU A 167 -13.20 -8.20 -7.31
CA GLU A 167 -13.85 -7.15 -6.52
C GLU A 167 -15.28 -6.90 -7.01
N SER A 168 -15.48 -6.78 -8.32
CA SER A 168 -16.81 -6.58 -8.92
C SER A 168 -17.74 -7.77 -8.70
N LEU A 169 -17.22 -9.00 -8.79
CA LEU A 169 -17.99 -10.21 -8.51
C LEU A 169 -18.32 -10.33 -7.01
N ALA A 170 -17.38 -9.99 -6.14
CA ALA A 170 -17.59 -9.97 -4.70
C ALA A 170 -18.61 -8.90 -4.30
N ASP A 171 -18.65 -7.74 -4.96
CA ASP A 171 -19.69 -6.72 -4.74
C ASP A 171 -21.06 -7.20 -5.23
N LEU A 172 -21.10 -7.95 -6.35
CA LEU A 172 -22.33 -8.51 -6.92
C LEU A 172 -22.89 -9.65 -6.05
N VAL A 173 -22.02 -10.53 -5.55
CA VAL A 173 -22.37 -11.69 -4.70
C VAL A 173 -22.53 -11.28 -3.23
N GLY A 174 -21.83 -10.24 -2.80
CA GLY A 174 -21.69 -9.76 -1.42
C GLY A 174 -22.84 -8.89 -0.91
N ARG A 175 -23.93 -8.73 -1.67
CA ARG A 175 -25.23 -8.38 -1.07
C ARG A 175 -26.02 -9.60 -0.57
N ASN A 176 -25.54 -10.84 -0.75
CA ASN A 176 -26.23 -12.01 -0.20
C ASN A 176 -25.39 -13.18 0.32
N ILE A 177 -24.05 -13.22 0.21
CA ILE A 177 -23.31 -14.40 0.69
C ILE A 177 -21.99 -13.99 1.36
N ARG A 178 -21.92 -14.14 2.69
CA ARG A 178 -20.66 -14.24 3.45
C ARG A 178 -20.13 -15.66 3.24
N LEU A 179 -18.89 -15.81 2.76
CA LEU A 179 -18.07 -17.00 2.92
C LEU A 179 -16.81 -16.61 3.70
#